data_AF-A0A8H2WHE9-F1
#
_entry.id   AF-A0A8H2WHE9-F1
#
_cell.length_a   1.000
_cell.length_b   1.000
_cell.length_c   1.000
_cell.angle_alpha   90.00
_cell.angle_beta   90.00
_cell.angle_gamma   90.00
#
_symmetry.space_group_name_H-M   'P 1'
#
loop_
_entity.id
_entity.type
_entity.pdbx_description
1 polymer ?
#
loop_
_entity_poly.entity_id
_entity_poly.type
_entity_poly.pdbx_seq_one_letter_code
_entity_poly.pdbx_strand_id
1 'polypeptide(L)'
;HTTADSASGGTPFEAVVNATYPGLTSTELKTLRTMYVEAGITEENMATFGLGEAVFRCGTHFLANLYGSRAHTYRWDEPDPANPTSAGHSSDNYILYEGARTLSNGTTEFHALTPAQRGLSDEAIAYFTSFYATAEPKVANTSSSTHPAWAAHPSGKRIVFRAEGGGTGGIQGKPGASFIEELDKQEVERCKVWNSMVDRIGV
;
A
#
# COMPACT_ATOMS: atom_id res chain seq x y z
N HIS A 1 1.23 -9.21 6.78
CA HIS A 1 2.30 -8.36 6.24
C HIS A 1 1.74 -6.96 6.12
N THR A 2 2.38 -5.99 6.77
CA THR A 2 1.93 -4.60 6.71
C THR A 2 2.47 -3.96 5.45
N THR A 3 1.60 -3.24 4.72
CA THR A 3 2.03 -2.36 3.64
C THR A 3 2.86 -1.24 4.27
N ALA A 4 4.11 -1.04 3.83
CA ALA A 4 5.03 -0.09 4.46
C ALA A 4 4.80 1.38 4.06
N ASP A 5 3.56 1.69 3.65
CA ASP A 5 3.12 3.04 3.35
C ASP A 5 2.98 3.81 4.67
N SER A 6 3.94 4.69 4.93
CA SER A 6 4.10 5.38 6.22
C SER A 6 4.48 6.84 5.99
N ALA A 7 4.03 7.70 6.91
CA ALA A 7 4.21 9.16 6.79
C ALA A 7 5.14 9.77 7.86
N SER A 8 5.34 9.10 9.01
CA SER A 8 6.17 9.61 10.11
C SER A 8 6.63 8.49 11.03
N GLY A 9 7.80 8.64 11.67
CA GLY A 9 8.33 7.73 12.69
C GLY A 9 9.09 8.51 13.78
N GLY A 10 9.23 7.93 14.97
CA GLY A 10 10.01 8.50 16.08
C GLY A 10 9.35 9.65 16.88
N THR A 11 8.17 10.12 16.45
CA THR A 11 7.32 11.07 17.22
C THR A 11 6.21 10.29 17.92
N PRO A 12 5.78 10.66 19.15
CA PRO A 12 4.63 10.02 19.79
C PRO A 12 3.39 10.03 18.91
N PHE A 13 2.68 8.90 18.85
CA PHE A 13 1.54 8.69 17.96
C PHE A 13 0.47 9.79 18.08
N GLU A 14 0.05 10.12 19.30
CA GLU A 14 -0.97 11.14 19.51
C GLU A 14 -0.52 12.53 19.10
N ALA A 15 0.77 12.85 19.29
CA ALA A 15 1.32 14.14 18.90
C ALA A 15 1.26 14.31 17.38
N VAL A 16 1.65 13.28 16.62
CA VAL A 16 1.63 13.34 15.15
C VAL A 16 0.21 13.29 14.58
N VAL A 17 -0.67 12.48 15.17
CA VAL A 17 -2.09 12.42 14.75
C VAL A 17 -2.80 13.73 15.03
N ASN A 18 -2.59 14.34 16.20
CA ASN A 18 -3.20 15.63 16.54
C ASN A 18 -2.67 16.77 15.67
N ALA A 19 -1.39 16.73 15.29
CA ALA A 19 -0.81 17.69 14.35
C ALA A 19 -1.39 17.55 12.93
N THR A 20 -1.69 16.31 12.51
CA THR A 20 -2.24 16.02 11.17
C THR A 20 -3.75 16.29 11.12
N TYR A 21 -4.48 15.92 12.18
CA TYR A 21 -5.93 15.97 12.27
C TYR A 21 -6.37 16.71 13.55
N PRO A 22 -6.22 18.05 13.59
CA PRO A 22 -6.46 18.84 14.80
C PRO A 22 -7.95 18.88 15.23
N GLY A 23 -8.87 18.39 14.39
CA GLY A 23 -10.29 18.27 14.72
C GLY A 23 -10.63 17.06 15.62
N LEU A 24 -9.69 16.14 15.82
CA LEU A 24 -9.88 14.98 16.71
C LEU A 24 -9.82 15.39 18.19
N THR A 25 -10.72 14.82 18.97
CA THR A 25 -10.78 15.00 20.42
C THR A 25 -9.78 14.09 21.15
N SER A 26 -9.45 14.43 22.40
CA SER A 26 -8.60 13.58 23.24
C SER A 26 -9.17 12.17 23.44
N THR A 27 -10.50 12.03 23.43
CA THR A 27 -11.17 10.71 23.52
C THR A 27 -10.92 9.89 22.27
N GLU A 28 -11.03 10.48 21.08
CA GLU A 28 -10.76 9.80 19.80
C GLU A 28 -9.29 9.40 19.67
N LEU A 29 -8.35 10.27 20.07
CA LEU A 29 -6.92 9.94 20.11
C LEU A 29 -6.65 8.73 21.02
N LYS A 30 -7.30 8.67 22.18
CA LYS A 30 -7.20 7.52 23.09
C LYS A 30 -7.78 6.24 22.48
N THR A 31 -8.93 6.33 21.82
CA THR A 31 -9.54 5.20 21.10
C THR A 31 -8.59 4.66 20.03
N LEU A 32 -7.99 5.53 19.23
CA LEU A 32 -7.00 5.14 18.21
C LEU A 32 -5.78 4.47 18.83
N ARG A 33 -5.22 5.04 19.92
CA ARG A 33 -4.09 4.44 20.63
C ARG A 33 -4.44 3.03 21.14
N THR A 34 -5.58 2.87 21.81
CA THR A 34 -6.05 1.58 22.33
C THR A 34 -6.18 0.55 21.22
N MET A 35 -6.78 0.92 20.09
CA MET A 35 -6.91 0.06 18.92
C MET A 35 -5.55 -0.46 18.41
N TYR A 36 -4.52 0.39 18.36
CA TYR A 36 -3.18 -0.02 17.94
C TYR A 36 -2.48 -0.92 18.97
N VAL A 37 -2.66 -0.65 20.26
CA VAL A 37 -2.15 -1.52 21.33
C VAL A 37 -2.78 -2.91 21.25
N GLU A 38 -4.09 -3.01 21.06
CA GLU A 38 -4.80 -4.28 20.91
C GLU A 38 -4.37 -5.07 19.67
N ALA A 39 -3.97 -4.36 18.61
CA ALA A 39 -3.36 -4.95 17.42
C ALA A 39 -1.90 -5.41 17.61
N GLY A 40 -1.34 -5.27 18.82
CA GLY A 40 0.04 -5.66 19.14
C GLY A 40 1.10 -4.72 18.56
N ILE A 41 0.71 -3.50 18.13
CA ILE A 41 1.64 -2.51 17.60
C ILE A 41 2.30 -1.77 18.77
N THR A 42 3.63 -1.83 18.80
CA THR A 42 4.42 -1.17 19.84
C THR A 42 4.32 0.35 19.73
N GLU A 43 4.49 1.05 20.85
CA GLU A 43 4.46 2.52 20.90
C GLU A 43 5.46 3.16 19.93
N GLU A 44 6.66 2.56 19.80
CA GLU A 44 7.69 2.99 18.85
C GLU A 44 7.22 2.96 17.38
N ASN A 45 6.42 1.96 17.01
CA ASN A 45 5.95 1.76 15.64
C ASN A 45 4.57 2.36 15.37
N MET A 46 3.88 2.83 16.40
CA MET A 46 2.48 3.25 16.31
C MET A 46 2.31 4.48 15.41
N ALA A 47 3.25 5.43 15.43
CA ALA A 47 3.24 6.57 14.51
C ALA A 47 3.36 6.11 13.04
N THR A 48 4.31 5.23 12.76
CA THR A 48 4.58 4.69 11.42
C THR A 48 3.37 3.97 10.86
N PHE A 49 2.81 3.01 11.61
CA PHE A 49 1.64 2.26 11.17
C PHE A 49 0.40 3.13 11.19
N GLY A 50 0.12 3.82 12.29
CA GLY A 50 -1.14 4.49 12.49
C GLY A 50 -1.37 5.66 11.56
N LEU A 51 -0.35 6.49 11.35
CA LEU A 51 -0.45 7.58 10.39
C LEU A 51 -0.44 7.07 8.94
N GLY A 52 0.36 6.04 8.64
CA GLY A 52 0.33 5.40 7.31
C GLY A 52 -1.03 4.78 6.98
N GLU A 53 -1.71 4.22 7.98
CA GLU A 53 -3.09 3.73 7.84
C GLU A 53 -4.04 4.90 7.60
N ALA A 54 -3.98 5.94 8.43
CA ALA A 54 -4.88 7.08 8.34
C ALA A 54 -4.78 7.84 7.01
N VAL A 55 -3.56 8.13 6.55
CA VAL A 55 -3.30 9.00 5.40
C VAL A 55 -3.47 8.26 4.08
N PHE A 56 -3.12 6.97 4.02
CA PHE A 56 -3.04 6.24 2.74
C PHE A 56 -3.98 5.03 2.69
N ARG A 57 -3.80 4.08 3.62
CA ARG A 57 -4.39 2.74 3.48
C ARG A 57 -5.89 2.74 3.75
N CYS A 58 -6.36 3.44 4.78
CA CYS A 58 -7.78 3.49 5.12
C CYS A 58 -8.61 4.27 4.12
N GLY A 59 -8.04 5.32 3.50
CA GLY A 59 -8.66 6.00 2.36
C GLY A 59 -8.90 5.05 1.18
N THR A 60 -7.95 4.13 0.92
CA THR A 60 -8.13 3.09 -0.11
C THR A 60 -9.33 2.19 0.20
N HIS A 61 -9.46 1.71 1.44
CA HIS A 61 -10.60 0.89 1.87
C HIS A 61 -11.92 1.68 1.79
N PHE A 62 -11.93 2.95 2.19
CA PHE A 62 -13.11 3.80 2.11
C PHE A 62 -13.61 3.96 0.67
N LEU A 63 -12.72 4.39 -0.23
CA LEU A 63 -13.05 4.59 -1.64
C LEU A 63 -13.47 3.27 -2.30
N ALA A 64 -12.75 2.18 -2.03
CA ALA A 64 -13.05 0.90 -2.64
C ALA A 64 -14.42 0.35 -2.20
N ASN A 65 -14.80 0.53 -0.94
CA ASN A 65 -16.14 0.19 -0.45
C ASN A 65 -17.24 1.05 -1.10
N LEU A 66 -16.98 2.35 -1.31
CA LEU A 66 -17.91 3.25 -2.00
C LEU A 66 -18.13 2.84 -3.46
N TYR A 67 -17.07 2.44 -4.16
CA TYR A 67 -17.13 2.06 -5.57
C TYR A 67 -17.55 0.60 -5.81
N GLY A 68 -17.52 -0.24 -4.77
CA GLY A 68 -18.01 -1.62 -4.82
C GLY A 68 -17.31 -2.45 -5.89
N SER A 69 -18.08 -3.10 -6.76
CA SER A 69 -17.54 -3.99 -7.80
C SER A 69 -16.71 -3.29 -8.88
N ARG A 70 -16.71 -1.95 -8.92
CA ARG A 70 -15.85 -1.16 -9.83
C ARG A 70 -14.46 -0.90 -9.26
N ALA A 71 -14.23 -1.19 -7.98
CA ALA A 71 -12.94 -0.98 -7.34
C ALA A 71 -12.08 -2.24 -7.42
N HIS A 72 -10.79 -2.03 -7.70
CA HIS A 72 -9.75 -3.05 -7.67
C HIS A 72 -8.60 -2.51 -6.84
N THR A 73 -8.33 -3.13 -5.69
CA THR A 73 -7.27 -2.69 -4.78
C THR A 73 -6.02 -3.53 -5.00
N TYR A 74 -4.84 -2.93 -4.80
CA TYR A 74 -3.56 -3.63 -4.83
C TYR A 74 -2.73 -3.31 -3.59
N ARG A 75 -1.71 -4.14 -3.36
CA ARG A 75 -0.59 -3.85 -2.47
C ARG A 75 0.69 -3.89 -3.27
N TRP A 76 1.53 -2.88 -3.09
CA TRP A 76 2.87 -2.89 -3.64
C TRP A 76 3.84 -3.54 -2.65
N ASP A 77 4.67 -4.48 -3.10
CA ASP A 77 5.65 -5.17 -2.27
C ASP A 77 7.05 -5.20 -2.89
N GLU A 78 7.29 -4.43 -3.97
CA GLU A 78 8.62 -4.33 -4.56
C GLU A 78 9.37 -3.11 -3.98
N PRO A 79 10.50 -3.33 -3.27
CA PRO A 79 11.31 -2.24 -2.74
C PRO A 79 12.04 -1.48 -3.86
N ASP A 80 12.35 -0.21 -3.60
CA ASP A 80 13.28 0.55 -4.42
C ASP A 80 14.75 0.30 -3.99
N PRO A 81 15.75 0.74 -4.78
CA PRO A 81 17.16 0.57 -4.42
C PRO A 81 17.60 1.32 -3.15
N ALA A 82 16.85 2.34 -2.71
CA ALA A 82 17.22 3.13 -1.55
C ALA A 82 16.83 2.44 -0.23
N ASN A 83 15.78 1.62 -0.24
CA ASN A 83 15.45 0.76 0.87
C ASN A 83 15.09 -0.66 0.42
N PRO A 84 16.09 -1.56 0.22
CA PRO A 84 15.85 -2.91 -0.27
C PRO A 84 15.10 -3.81 0.72
N THR A 85 14.81 -3.33 1.92
CA THR A 85 14.09 -4.09 2.96
C THR A 85 12.61 -3.72 3.07
N SER A 86 12.17 -2.66 2.37
CA SER A 86 10.83 -2.10 2.51
C SER A 86 10.32 -1.47 1.21
N ALA A 87 9.09 -1.82 0.83
CA ALA A 87 8.34 -1.17 -0.24
C ALA A 87 7.68 0.10 0.34
N GLY A 88 8.48 1.16 0.44
CA GLY A 88 8.05 2.44 1.01
C GLY A 88 7.00 3.16 0.17
N HIS A 89 6.48 4.26 0.71
CA HIS A 89 5.53 5.12 0.00
C HIS A 89 6.05 5.48 -1.40
N SER A 90 5.22 5.26 -2.43
CA SER A 90 5.54 5.55 -3.83
C SER A 90 6.74 4.79 -4.43
N SER A 91 7.16 3.65 -3.85
CA SER A 91 8.24 2.83 -4.45
C SER A 91 7.82 2.15 -5.76
N ASP A 92 6.53 2.10 -6.06
CA ASP A 92 5.98 1.66 -7.34
C ASP A 92 6.43 2.53 -8.51
N ASN A 93 6.60 3.83 -8.29
CA ASN A 93 7.11 4.75 -9.31
C ASN A 93 8.46 4.31 -9.90
N TYR A 94 9.35 3.73 -9.09
CA TYR A 94 10.64 3.21 -9.55
C TYR A 94 10.45 2.15 -10.65
N ILE A 95 9.47 1.25 -10.50
CA ILE A 95 9.18 0.20 -11.48
C ILE A 95 8.35 0.74 -12.64
N LEU A 96 7.38 1.61 -12.39
CA LEU A 96 6.47 2.14 -13.42
C LEU A 96 7.14 3.14 -14.36
N TYR A 97 8.18 3.83 -13.90
CA TYR A 97 8.93 4.83 -14.68
C TYR A 97 10.36 4.37 -14.99
N GLU A 98 10.50 3.09 -15.34
CA GLU A 98 11.70 2.53 -15.96
C GLU A 98 13.01 2.69 -15.15
N GLY A 99 12.90 2.74 -13.83
CA GLY A 99 14.04 2.91 -12.94
C GLY A 99 14.26 4.33 -12.44
N ALA A 100 13.37 5.26 -12.79
CA ALA A 100 13.41 6.63 -12.29
C ALA A 100 12.90 6.71 -10.85
N ARG A 101 13.75 7.24 -9.96
CA ARG A 101 13.42 7.48 -8.56
C ARG A 101 13.45 8.99 -8.27
N THR A 102 12.33 9.53 -7.82
CA THR A 102 12.21 10.94 -7.42
C THR A 102 12.70 11.12 -6.00
N LEU A 103 13.64 12.04 -5.80
CA LEU A 103 14.16 12.43 -4.49
C LEU A 103 13.28 13.50 -3.84
N SER A 104 13.47 13.70 -2.53
CA SER A 104 12.70 14.69 -1.74
C SER A 104 12.86 16.13 -2.22
N ASN A 105 13.94 16.45 -2.94
CA ASN A 105 14.18 17.77 -3.54
C ASN A 105 13.61 17.90 -4.98
N GLY A 106 12.89 16.89 -5.47
CA GLY A 106 12.32 16.85 -6.82
C GLY A 106 13.30 16.47 -7.94
N THR A 107 14.57 16.19 -7.63
CA THR A 107 15.51 15.62 -8.61
C THR A 107 15.27 14.13 -8.81
N THR A 108 15.79 13.58 -9.90
CA THR A 108 15.63 12.16 -10.26
C THR A 108 16.97 11.45 -10.30
N GLU A 109 17.03 10.28 -9.68
CA GLU A 109 18.09 9.29 -9.87
C GLU A 109 17.59 8.15 -10.75
N PHE A 110 18.48 7.56 -11.55
CA PHE A 110 18.13 6.45 -12.44
C PHE A 110 18.92 5.20 -12.03
N HIS A 111 18.18 4.11 -11.82
CA HIS A 111 18.75 2.78 -11.63
C HIS A 111 18.06 1.82 -12.59
N ALA A 112 18.82 1.19 -13.48
CA ALA A 112 18.23 0.27 -14.45
C ALA A 112 17.50 -0.88 -13.75
N LEU A 113 16.29 -1.20 -14.24
CA LEU A 113 15.53 -2.34 -13.75
C LEU A 113 16.26 -3.65 -14.04
N THR A 114 16.24 -4.57 -13.08
CA THR A 114 16.63 -5.96 -13.35
C THR A 114 15.64 -6.63 -14.31
N PRO A 115 15.98 -7.75 -14.97
CA PRO A 115 15.03 -8.47 -15.82
C PRO A 115 13.71 -8.84 -15.13
N ALA A 116 13.77 -9.27 -13.85
CA ALA A 116 12.58 -9.59 -13.06
C ALA A 116 11.72 -8.34 -12.77
N GLN A 117 12.36 -7.21 -12.47
CA GLN A 117 11.68 -5.93 -12.27
C GLN A 117 11.06 -5.37 -13.55
N ARG A 118 11.70 -5.60 -14.71
CA ARG A 118 11.11 -5.27 -16.00
C ARG A 118 9.86 -6.11 -16.27
N GLY A 119 9.89 -7.40 -15.94
CA GLY A 119 8.70 -8.26 -16.02
C GLY A 119 7.55 -7.77 -15.12
N LEU A 120 7.86 -7.27 -13.92
CA LEU A 120 6.86 -6.62 -13.05
C LEU A 120 6.32 -5.32 -13.67
N SER A 121 7.19 -4.50 -14.27
CA SER A 121 6.79 -3.25 -14.94
C SER A 121 5.81 -3.54 -16.07
N ASP A 122 6.13 -4.50 -16.94
CA ASP A 122 5.26 -4.92 -18.05
C ASP A 122 3.90 -5.44 -17.54
N GLU A 123 3.90 -6.25 -16.47
CA GLU A 123 2.69 -6.74 -15.82
C GLU A 123 1.81 -5.60 -15.27
N ALA A 124 2.40 -4.69 -14.47
CA ALA A 124 1.67 -3.60 -13.84
C ALA A 124 1.10 -2.62 -14.87
N ILE A 125 1.89 -2.26 -15.88
CA ILE A 125 1.45 -1.40 -16.99
C ILE A 125 0.29 -2.07 -17.75
N ALA A 126 0.37 -3.37 -18.04
CA ALA A 126 -0.71 -4.09 -18.71
C ALA A 126 -2.02 -4.06 -17.90
N TYR A 127 -1.97 -4.29 -16.58
CA TYR A 127 -3.15 -4.17 -15.73
C TYR A 127 -3.74 -2.76 -15.71
N PHE A 128 -2.90 -1.74 -15.48
CA PHE A 128 -3.37 -0.36 -15.38
C PHE A 128 -3.94 0.15 -16.70
N THR A 129 -3.30 -0.16 -17.82
CA THR A 129 -3.81 0.22 -19.15
C THR A 129 -5.10 -0.51 -19.51
N SER A 130 -5.23 -1.79 -19.18
CA SER A 130 -6.49 -2.54 -19.35
C SER A 130 -7.61 -1.95 -18.51
N PHE A 131 -7.35 -1.62 -17.24
CA PHE A 131 -8.33 -0.99 -16.36
C PHE A 131 -8.78 0.35 -16.91
N TYR A 132 -7.85 1.18 -17.38
CA TYR A 132 -8.18 2.45 -18.04
C TYR A 132 -9.08 2.26 -19.27
N ALA A 133 -8.76 1.28 -20.11
CA ALA A 133 -9.48 1.06 -21.36
C ALA A 133 -10.85 0.39 -21.19
N THR A 134 -11.01 -0.46 -20.18
CA THR A 134 -12.17 -1.38 -20.08
C THR A 134 -12.89 -1.37 -18.74
N ALA A 135 -12.39 -0.61 -17.76
CA ALA A 135 -12.78 -0.69 -16.35
C ALA A 135 -12.53 -2.05 -15.68
N GLU A 136 -11.81 -2.97 -16.35
CA GLU A 136 -11.43 -4.28 -15.81
C GLU A 136 -9.90 -4.46 -15.94
N PRO A 137 -9.17 -4.68 -14.83
CA PRO A 137 -7.74 -4.93 -14.89
C PRO A 137 -7.48 -6.36 -15.38
N LYS A 138 -6.96 -6.49 -16.59
CA LYS A 138 -6.57 -7.76 -17.18
C LYS A 138 -5.18 -7.64 -17.78
N VAL A 139 -4.40 -8.70 -17.70
CA VAL A 139 -3.18 -8.83 -18.49
C VAL A 139 -3.51 -9.69 -19.69
N ALA A 140 -3.55 -9.07 -20.87
CA ALA A 140 -3.53 -9.78 -22.13
C ALA A 140 -2.11 -9.73 -22.67
N ASN A 141 -1.54 -10.88 -23.03
CA ASN A 141 -0.39 -10.94 -23.92
C ASN A 141 0.97 -10.42 -23.37
N THR A 142 1.35 -10.84 -22.18
CA THR A 142 2.71 -10.68 -21.63
C THR A 142 3.48 -12.00 -21.76
N SER A 143 4.81 -11.95 -21.72
CA SER A 143 5.70 -13.12 -21.87
C SER A 143 5.68 -14.10 -20.68
N SER A 144 4.94 -13.79 -19.61
CA SER A 144 4.83 -14.63 -18.41
C SER A 144 3.56 -15.48 -18.47
N SER A 145 3.69 -16.77 -18.18
CA SER A 145 2.67 -17.80 -18.45
C SER A 145 1.52 -17.86 -17.43
N THR A 146 1.59 -17.10 -16.33
CA THR A 146 0.50 -17.04 -15.34
C THR A 146 0.47 -15.68 -14.63
N HIS A 147 -0.51 -14.84 -15.00
CA HIS A 147 -0.82 -13.61 -14.28
C HIS A 147 -2.03 -13.82 -13.36
N PRO A 148 -1.97 -13.43 -12.08
CA PRO A 148 -3.07 -13.65 -11.14
C PRO A 148 -4.27 -12.75 -11.45
N ALA A 149 -5.46 -13.32 -11.57
CA ALA A 149 -6.66 -12.52 -11.84
C ALA A 149 -6.90 -11.44 -10.75
N TRP A 150 -6.87 -10.17 -11.14
CA TRP A 150 -7.05 -9.05 -10.22
C TRP A 150 -8.54 -8.88 -9.85
N ALA A 151 -8.93 -9.53 -8.75
CA ALA A 151 -10.29 -9.52 -8.25
C ALA A 151 -10.80 -8.13 -7.86
N ALA A 152 -12.12 -7.92 -7.98
CA ALA A 152 -12.78 -6.72 -7.48
C ALA A 152 -12.77 -6.69 -5.94
N HIS A 153 -12.72 -5.50 -5.36
CA HIS A 153 -12.58 -5.27 -3.92
C HIS A 153 -13.62 -6.01 -3.04
N PRO A 154 -14.92 -6.10 -3.41
CA PRO A 154 -15.91 -6.82 -2.59
C PRO A 154 -15.62 -8.31 -2.40
N SER A 155 -14.70 -8.89 -3.19
CA SER A 155 -14.25 -10.27 -3.00
C SER A 155 -13.43 -10.46 -1.71
N GLY A 156 -13.00 -9.38 -1.06
CA GLY A 156 -12.10 -9.45 0.10
C GLY A 156 -10.65 -9.77 -0.26
N LYS A 157 -10.29 -9.71 -1.55
CA LYS A 157 -8.97 -10.04 -2.08
C LYS A 157 -8.33 -8.85 -2.80
N ARG A 158 -7.00 -8.82 -2.84
CA ARG A 158 -6.22 -7.87 -3.64
C ARG A 158 -5.02 -8.55 -4.29
N ILE A 159 -4.54 -7.97 -5.38
CA ILE A 159 -3.25 -8.34 -5.96
C ILE A 159 -2.11 -7.74 -5.13
N VAL A 160 -1.04 -8.50 -4.97
CA VAL A 160 0.25 -8.05 -4.45
C VAL A 160 1.22 -8.02 -5.61
N PHE A 161 1.75 -6.85 -5.92
CA PHE A 161 2.75 -6.67 -6.97
C PHE A 161 4.15 -6.85 -6.40
N ARG A 162 4.92 -7.77 -7.00
CA ARG A 162 6.35 -7.98 -6.71
C ARG A 162 7.07 -8.65 -7.88
N ALA A 163 8.36 -8.38 -8.02
CA ALA A 163 9.16 -9.04 -9.02
C ALA A 163 9.37 -10.52 -8.65
N GLU A 164 9.74 -11.32 -9.65
CA GLU A 164 10.16 -12.71 -9.41
C GLU A 164 11.36 -12.73 -8.45
N GLY A 165 11.22 -13.42 -7.32
CA GLY A 165 12.26 -13.40 -6.27
C GLY A 165 12.37 -12.08 -5.49
N GLY A 166 11.62 -11.05 -5.86
CA GLY A 166 11.54 -9.75 -5.18
C GLY A 166 10.73 -9.82 -3.87
N GLY A 167 10.01 -8.75 -3.55
CA GLY A 167 9.20 -8.71 -2.32
C GLY A 167 9.95 -8.22 -1.08
N THR A 168 9.24 -8.10 0.03
CA THR A 168 9.80 -7.70 1.33
C THR A 168 9.66 -8.79 2.40
N GLY A 169 10.42 -8.65 3.50
CA GLY A 169 10.30 -9.51 4.68
C GLY A 169 10.45 -11.01 4.38
N GLY A 170 9.56 -11.82 4.96
CA GLY A 170 9.64 -13.29 4.87
C GLY A 170 9.45 -13.89 3.48
N ILE A 171 9.09 -13.11 2.45
CA ILE A 171 8.94 -13.58 1.08
C ILE A 171 10.05 -13.09 0.15
N GLN A 172 10.93 -12.21 0.61
CA GLN A 172 12.07 -11.70 -0.15
C GLN A 172 13.03 -12.84 -0.54
N GLY A 173 13.48 -12.86 -1.80
CA GLY A 173 14.40 -13.87 -2.33
C GLY A 173 13.78 -15.25 -2.56
N LYS A 174 12.50 -15.46 -2.20
CA LYS A 174 11.80 -16.72 -2.45
C LYS A 174 11.22 -16.75 -3.86
N PRO A 175 11.23 -17.91 -4.56
CA PRO A 175 10.60 -18.05 -5.86
C PRO A 175 9.13 -17.61 -5.83
N GLY A 176 8.69 -16.98 -6.92
CA GLY A 176 7.34 -16.42 -7.05
C GLY A 176 7.38 -14.94 -7.43
N ALA A 177 6.33 -14.53 -8.13
CA ALA A 177 6.07 -13.16 -8.58
C ALA A 177 4.78 -12.63 -7.93
N SER A 178 4.09 -11.70 -8.57
CA SER A 178 2.79 -11.17 -8.13
C SER A 178 1.78 -12.27 -7.80
N PHE A 179 0.97 -12.07 -6.75
CA PHE A 179 0.02 -13.07 -6.24
C PHE A 179 -1.24 -12.43 -5.65
N ILE A 180 -2.26 -13.22 -5.36
CA ILE A 180 -3.48 -12.76 -4.69
C ILE A 180 -3.38 -13.01 -3.18
N GLU A 181 -3.68 -11.99 -2.38
CA GLU A 181 -3.84 -12.11 -0.94
C GLU A 181 -5.28 -11.77 -0.50
N GLU A 182 -5.69 -12.33 0.64
CA GLU A 182 -6.87 -11.87 1.37
C GLU A 182 -6.54 -10.55 2.06
N LEU A 183 -7.53 -9.65 2.14
CA LEU A 183 -7.40 -8.42 2.91
C LEU A 183 -7.18 -8.76 4.39
N ASP A 184 -6.22 -8.08 5.01
CA ASP A 184 -5.93 -8.24 6.43
C ASP A 184 -7.14 -7.77 7.26
N LYS A 185 -7.79 -8.70 7.95
CA LYS A 185 -8.99 -8.40 8.74
C LYS A 185 -8.73 -7.38 9.84
N GLN A 186 -7.55 -7.41 10.46
CA GLN A 186 -7.20 -6.46 11.50
C GLN A 186 -7.01 -5.06 10.91
N GLU A 187 -6.35 -4.94 9.75
CA GLU A 187 -6.26 -3.65 9.02
C GLU A 187 -7.65 -3.13 8.66
N VAL A 188 -8.54 -3.99 8.13
CA VAL A 188 -9.91 -3.61 7.78
C VAL A 188 -10.68 -3.08 9.00
N GLU A 189 -10.61 -3.76 10.15
CA GLU A 189 -11.27 -3.27 11.38
C GLU A 189 -10.67 -1.95 11.86
N ARG A 190 -9.34 -1.78 11.82
CA ARG A 190 -8.71 -0.49 12.19
C ARG A 190 -9.14 0.63 11.25
N CYS A 191 -9.29 0.36 9.97
CA CYS A 191 -9.77 1.34 9.01
C CYS A 191 -11.24 1.71 9.20
N LYS A 192 -12.08 0.83 9.73
CA LYS A 192 -13.45 1.21 10.12
C LYS A 192 -13.46 2.25 11.25
N VAL A 193 -12.55 2.12 12.22
CA VAL A 193 -12.40 3.11 13.30
C VAL A 193 -11.97 4.46 12.73
N TRP A 194 -10.94 4.51 11.88
CA TRP A 194 -10.54 5.74 11.18
C TRP A 194 -11.68 6.37 10.38
N ASN A 195 -12.38 5.57 9.57
CA ASN A 195 -13.47 6.04 8.73
C ASN A 195 -14.67 6.56 9.54
N SER A 196 -14.89 6.05 10.76
CA SER A 196 -15.93 6.57 11.67
C SER A 196 -15.67 8.01 12.14
N MET A 197 -14.44 8.51 11.97
CA MET A 197 -14.00 9.84 12.41
C MET A 197 -13.81 10.82 11.24
N VAL A 198 -14.21 10.45 10.01
CA VAL A 198 -13.92 11.22 8.78
C VAL A 198 -14.37 12.69 8.86
N ASP A 199 -15.55 12.96 9.44
CA ASP A 199 -16.10 14.32 9.60
C ASP A 199 -15.20 15.22 10.48
N ARG A 200 -14.40 14.63 11.37
CA ARG A 200 -13.47 15.34 12.27
C ARG A 200 -12.09 15.52 11.68
N ILE A 201 -11.70 14.58 10.82
CA ILE A 201 -10.39 14.53 10.17
C ILE A 201 -10.32 15.57 9.03
N GLY A 202 -11.47 15.99 8.50
CA GLY A 202 -11.56 17.11 7.55
C GLY A 202 -11.06 16.76 6.15
N VAL A 203 -11.25 15.49 5.75
CA VAL A 203 -10.90 14.94 4.42
C VAL A 203 -12.14 14.84 3.55
#